data_AF-A0A1F5BXQ0-F1
#
_entry.id   AF-A0A1F5BXQ0-F1
#
_cell.length_a   1.000
_cell.length_b   1.000
_cell.length_c   1.000
_cell.angle_alpha   90.00
_cell.angle_beta   90.00
_cell.angle_gamma   90.00
#
_symmetry.space_group_name_H-M   'P 1'
#
loop_
_entity.id
_entity.type
_entity.pdbx_description
1 polymer ?
#
loop_
_entity_poly.entity_id
_entity_poly.type
_entity_poly.pdbx_seq_one_letter_code
_entity_poly.pdbx_strand_id
1 'polypeptide(L)'
;AGAITFAGKFTGTRGSGNFTFAPDAGFVDFLEGKKFGRIEDKDLLFLLLGDIGKAYIQELERLGYTDISSSRLVDLAIHRVSLDYIKDMKAFGWQNLTLSKVVEFKIHGVTKEYVGEMINAGFKDMTPAKLVELKIHDVTPEFVQGLKVSGLGDVTLDRAVEFKIHDITKEYIDEMVKAGFKDMTPAKLVELKIHGATPEFIQAVKSSGLGEVTLDRAIEFKIHGIVEEYINEMVKAGFKDLTPEKLVELKIHGATPEFVRAVKSSGLGDLTLDRVIEFKIHGITKEYVDEIVKMGFKDLTPSKLVELKIHGATPQYIKDIRSAGFPDLPLEKILEFKIHGIDKDYIQYCRDLLKGKKELTPELVVKMKINGI
;
A
#
# COMPACT_ATOMS: atom_id res chain seq x y z
N ALA A 1 -14.75 40.60 -32.99
CA ALA A 1 -14.58 40.85 -31.54
C ALA A 1 -14.10 42.27 -31.25
N GLY A 2 -13.07 42.76 -31.92
CA GLY A 2 -12.62 44.16 -31.79
C GLY A 2 -11.25 44.35 -32.44
N ALA A 3 -10.55 45.41 -32.06
CA ALA A 3 -9.17 45.68 -32.46
C ALA A 3 -8.30 45.92 -31.23
N ILE A 4 -7.06 45.40 -31.26
CA ILE A 4 -6.02 45.74 -30.27
C ILE A 4 -5.00 46.63 -30.95
N THR A 5 -4.75 47.80 -30.36
CA THR A 5 -3.65 48.68 -30.75
C THR A 5 -2.52 48.52 -29.75
N PHE A 6 -1.35 48.13 -30.24
CA PHE A 6 -0.13 48.05 -29.44
C PHE A 6 0.72 49.30 -29.66
N ALA A 7 1.15 49.94 -28.57
CA ALA A 7 2.04 51.09 -28.61
C ALA A 7 3.25 50.82 -27.70
N GLY A 8 4.46 50.83 -28.27
CA GLY A 8 5.65 50.43 -27.55
C GLY A 8 6.95 50.78 -28.25
N LYS A 9 8.06 50.37 -27.62
CA LYS A 9 9.42 50.55 -28.13
C LYS A 9 10.17 49.23 -28.07
N PHE A 10 11.06 49.03 -29.04
CA PHE A 10 12.01 47.92 -29.06
C PHE A 10 13.41 48.42 -28.71
N THR A 11 14.18 47.59 -27.99
CA THR A 11 15.61 47.76 -27.75
C THR A 11 16.29 46.42 -27.99
N GLY A 12 17.00 46.30 -29.12
CA GLY A 12 17.49 45.00 -29.59
C GLY A 12 16.32 44.02 -29.82
N THR A 13 16.38 42.85 -29.20
CA THR A 13 15.35 41.81 -29.27
C THR A 13 14.25 41.92 -28.20
N ARG A 14 14.28 42.96 -27.36
CA ARG A 14 13.28 43.17 -26.28
C ARG A 14 12.32 44.29 -26.64
N GLY A 15 11.03 44.02 -26.55
CA GLY A 15 9.95 45.01 -26.69
C GLY A 15 9.29 45.33 -25.34
N SER A 16 8.85 46.58 -25.17
CA SER A 16 7.99 47.01 -24.04
C SER A 16 6.93 48.00 -24.53
N GLY A 17 5.74 47.98 -23.93
CA GLY A 17 4.65 48.85 -24.37
C GLY A 17 3.34 48.59 -23.65
N ASN A 18 2.33 49.34 -24.06
CA ASN A 18 0.95 49.22 -23.62
C ASN A 18 0.07 48.77 -24.77
N PHE A 19 -1.13 48.29 -24.45
CA PHE A 19 -2.16 48.05 -25.44
C PHE A 19 -3.46 48.78 -25.08
N THR A 20 -4.26 49.06 -26.10
CA THR A 20 -5.64 49.52 -25.96
C THR A 20 -6.52 48.59 -26.76
N PHE A 21 -7.62 48.15 -26.15
CA PHE A 21 -8.61 47.31 -26.81
C PHE A 21 -9.86 48.14 -27.11
N ALA A 22 -10.32 48.10 -28.37
CA ALA A 22 -11.55 48.72 -28.81
C ALA A 22 -12.51 47.61 -29.29
N PRO A 23 -13.62 47.36 -28.58
CA PRO A 23 -14.68 46.45 -29.03
C PRO A 23 -15.24 46.84 -30.40
N ASP A 24 -15.59 45.84 -31.22
CA ASP A 24 -16.36 46.06 -32.44
C ASP A 24 -17.85 46.20 -32.10
N ALA A 25 -18.43 47.39 -32.26
CA ALA A 25 -19.81 47.68 -31.88
C ALA A 25 -20.81 46.73 -32.57
N GLY A 26 -20.62 46.45 -33.87
CA GLY A 26 -21.49 45.53 -34.59
C GLY A 26 -21.39 44.08 -34.12
N PHE A 27 -20.29 43.68 -33.49
CA PHE A 27 -20.14 42.38 -32.84
C PHE A 27 -20.78 42.37 -31.44
N VAL A 28 -20.66 43.45 -30.68
CA VAL A 28 -21.38 43.63 -29.41
C VAL A 28 -22.89 43.53 -29.63
N ASP A 29 -23.43 44.30 -30.57
CA ASP A 29 -24.86 44.25 -30.93
C ASP A 29 -25.31 42.83 -31.34
N PHE A 30 -24.46 42.13 -32.11
CA PHE A 30 -24.72 40.74 -32.48
C PHE A 30 -24.78 39.82 -31.26
N LEU A 31 -23.86 39.99 -30.31
CA LEU A 31 -23.83 39.18 -29.09
C LEU A 31 -24.99 39.52 -28.15
N GLU A 32 -25.40 40.78 -28.02
CA GLU A 32 -26.57 41.18 -27.21
C GLU A 32 -27.89 40.66 -27.80
N GLY A 33 -27.98 40.58 -29.13
CA GLY A 33 -29.10 39.94 -29.82
C GLY A 33 -29.17 38.42 -29.61
N LYS A 34 -28.08 37.81 -29.15
CA LYS A 34 -28.03 36.41 -28.75
C LYS A 34 -28.17 36.35 -27.23
N LYS A 35 -29.05 35.51 -26.69
CA LYS A 35 -29.34 35.47 -25.24
C LYS A 35 -28.23 34.82 -24.40
N PHE A 36 -26.97 35.15 -24.66
CA PHE A 36 -25.78 34.57 -24.05
C PHE A 36 -25.52 35.06 -22.61
N GLY A 37 -26.22 36.11 -22.18
CA GLY A 37 -26.01 36.77 -20.89
C GLY A 37 -25.05 37.95 -20.99
N ARG A 38 -24.65 38.51 -19.85
CA ARG A 38 -23.75 39.68 -19.80
C ARG A 38 -22.35 39.33 -20.32
N ILE A 39 -21.78 40.23 -21.12
CA ILE A 39 -20.43 40.15 -21.67
C ILE A 39 -19.69 41.43 -21.29
N GLU A 40 -18.52 41.30 -20.67
CA GLU A 40 -17.67 42.42 -20.29
C GLU A 40 -16.57 42.68 -21.33
N ASP A 41 -15.95 43.87 -21.32
CA ASP A 41 -14.86 44.22 -22.25
C ASP A 41 -13.69 43.22 -22.20
N LYS A 42 -13.39 42.69 -21.01
CA LYS A 42 -12.37 41.65 -20.83
C LYS A 42 -12.72 40.37 -21.57
N ASP A 43 -14.00 40.02 -21.63
CA ASP A 43 -14.49 38.82 -22.29
C ASP A 43 -14.36 39.01 -23.80
N LEU A 44 -14.74 40.17 -24.32
CA LEU A 44 -14.57 40.54 -25.74
C LEU A 44 -13.10 40.52 -26.17
N LEU A 45 -12.18 40.91 -25.28
CA LEU A 45 -10.75 40.77 -25.51
C LEU A 45 -10.34 39.30 -25.64
N PHE A 46 -10.81 38.41 -24.75
CA PHE A 46 -10.56 36.97 -24.88
C PHE A 46 -11.15 36.40 -26.17
N LEU A 47 -12.39 36.77 -26.51
CA LEU A 47 -13.03 36.35 -27.77
C LEU A 47 -12.20 36.79 -28.98
N LEU A 48 -11.61 37.99 -28.97
CA LEU A 48 -10.70 38.42 -30.02
C LEU A 48 -9.43 37.57 -30.09
N LEU A 49 -8.78 37.35 -28.94
CA LEU A 49 -7.54 36.58 -28.87
C LEU A 49 -7.73 35.10 -29.24
N GLY A 50 -8.93 34.55 -29.01
CA GLY A 50 -9.31 33.19 -29.36
C GLY A 50 -9.99 33.04 -30.72
N ASP A 51 -10.02 34.10 -31.54
CA ASP A 51 -10.67 34.13 -32.87
C ASP A 51 -12.16 33.72 -32.86
N ILE A 52 -12.88 34.12 -31.81
CA ILE A 52 -14.31 33.88 -31.65
C ILE A 52 -15.09 35.04 -32.26
N GLY A 53 -15.39 34.92 -33.56
CA GLY A 53 -16.19 35.89 -34.32
C GLY A 53 -17.63 35.45 -34.61
N LYS A 54 -18.39 36.30 -35.35
CA LYS A 54 -19.78 35.99 -35.77
C LYS A 54 -19.87 34.66 -36.51
N ALA A 55 -18.95 34.43 -37.44
CA ALA A 55 -18.90 33.20 -38.24
C ALA A 55 -18.68 31.95 -37.36
N TYR A 56 -17.83 32.04 -36.35
CA TYR A 56 -17.60 30.96 -35.39
C TYR A 56 -18.87 30.62 -34.61
N ILE A 57 -19.52 31.64 -34.05
CA ILE A 57 -20.76 31.46 -33.26
C ILE A 57 -21.88 30.90 -34.13
N GLN A 58 -22.06 31.42 -35.34
CA GLN A 58 -23.06 30.90 -36.29
C GLN A 58 -22.77 29.44 -36.69
N GLU A 59 -21.50 29.06 -36.81
CA GLU A 59 -21.15 27.66 -37.08
C GLU A 59 -21.42 26.76 -35.87
N LEU A 60 -21.15 27.22 -34.64
CA LEU A 60 -21.54 26.48 -33.44
C LEU A 60 -23.05 26.20 -33.41
N GLU A 61 -23.88 27.20 -33.75
CA GLU A 61 -25.33 27.05 -33.85
C GLU A 61 -25.70 26.01 -34.93
N ARG A 62 -25.06 26.05 -36.10
CA ARG A 62 -25.24 25.04 -37.17
C ARG A 62 -24.81 23.64 -36.74
N LEU A 63 -23.81 23.53 -35.86
CA LEU A 63 -23.38 22.29 -35.24
C LEU A 63 -24.30 21.83 -34.10
N GLY A 64 -25.38 22.56 -33.80
CA GLY A 64 -26.40 22.22 -32.82
C GLY A 64 -26.20 22.83 -31.44
N TYR A 65 -25.19 23.69 -31.25
CA TYR A 65 -24.96 24.39 -29.98
C TYR A 65 -25.79 25.68 -29.95
N THR A 66 -27.01 25.59 -29.42
CA THR A 66 -27.98 26.69 -29.43
C THR A 66 -28.14 27.39 -28.09
N ASP A 67 -27.79 26.72 -26.98
CA ASP A 67 -27.80 27.28 -25.63
C ASP A 67 -26.36 27.46 -25.13
N ILE A 68 -25.76 28.61 -25.48
CA ILE A 68 -24.36 28.92 -25.17
C ILE A 68 -24.33 30.12 -24.22
N SER A 69 -23.69 29.99 -23.06
CA SER A 69 -23.44 31.13 -22.18
C SER A 69 -22.25 31.97 -22.67
N SER A 70 -22.21 33.25 -22.29
CA SER A 70 -21.04 34.12 -22.51
C SER A 70 -19.76 33.51 -21.92
N SER A 71 -19.85 32.95 -20.71
CA SER A 71 -18.73 32.24 -20.08
C SER A 71 -18.23 31.07 -20.92
N ARG A 72 -19.12 30.33 -21.59
CA ARG A 72 -18.72 29.22 -22.45
C ARG A 72 -17.98 29.69 -23.69
N LEU A 73 -18.36 30.83 -24.28
CA LEU A 73 -17.60 31.42 -25.40
C LEU A 73 -16.20 31.83 -24.97
N VAL A 74 -16.06 32.38 -23.76
CA VAL A 74 -14.75 32.73 -23.18
C VAL A 74 -13.91 31.48 -22.93
N ASP A 75 -14.47 30.40 -22.38
CA ASP A 75 -13.76 29.13 -22.21
C ASP A 75 -13.23 28.59 -23.55
N LEU A 76 -14.06 28.63 -24.61
CA LEU A 76 -13.65 28.19 -25.95
C LEU A 76 -12.48 29.03 -26.48
N ALA A 77 -12.50 30.34 -26.23
CA ALA A 77 -11.44 31.26 -26.61
C ALA A 77 -10.13 30.98 -25.86
N ILE A 78 -10.20 30.89 -24.53
CA ILE A 78 -9.04 30.65 -23.65
C ILE A 78 -8.35 29.33 -24.01
N HIS A 79 -9.13 28.28 -24.26
CA HIS A 79 -8.60 26.96 -24.58
C HIS A 79 -8.40 26.72 -26.09
N ARG A 80 -8.50 27.78 -26.91
CA ARG A 80 -8.25 27.76 -28.37
C ARG A 80 -8.99 26.63 -29.08
N VAL A 81 -10.28 26.52 -28.82
CA VAL A 81 -11.14 25.49 -29.39
C VAL A 81 -11.56 25.92 -30.79
N SER A 82 -10.98 25.35 -31.85
CA SER A 82 -11.38 25.65 -33.23
C SER A 82 -12.64 24.88 -33.66
N LEU A 83 -13.34 25.39 -34.67
CA LEU A 83 -14.50 24.70 -35.27
C LEU A 83 -14.09 23.36 -35.89
N ASP A 84 -12.92 23.31 -36.52
CA ASP A 84 -12.37 22.07 -37.09
C ASP A 84 -12.14 21.04 -36.00
N TYR A 85 -11.61 21.44 -34.84
CA TYR A 85 -11.45 20.53 -33.71
C TYR A 85 -12.80 19.98 -33.21
N ILE A 86 -13.83 20.81 -33.12
CA ILE A 86 -15.18 20.36 -32.74
C ILE A 86 -15.70 19.35 -33.76
N LYS A 87 -15.57 19.63 -35.06
CA LYS A 87 -15.99 18.74 -36.15
C LYS A 87 -15.23 17.42 -36.12
N ASP A 88 -13.91 17.47 -35.95
CA ASP A 88 -13.04 16.31 -35.81
C ASP A 88 -13.49 15.42 -34.65
N MET A 89 -13.80 15.99 -33.48
CA MET A 89 -14.29 15.22 -32.32
C MET A 89 -15.68 14.61 -32.57
N LYS A 90 -16.61 15.35 -33.20
CA LYS A 90 -17.95 14.83 -33.53
C LYS A 90 -17.89 13.71 -34.57
N ALA A 91 -16.88 13.70 -35.44
CA ALA A 91 -16.70 12.66 -36.46
C ALA A 91 -16.44 11.26 -35.88
N PHE A 92 -16.01 11.15 -34.62
CA PHE A 92 -15.88 9.87 -33.90
C PHE A 92 -17.21 9.33 -33.35
N GLY A 93 -18.36 9.92 -33.72
CA GLY A 93 -19.68 9.44 -33.35
C GLY A 93 -20.29 10.11 -32.11
N TRP A 94 -19.58 11.03 -31.46
CA TRP A 94 -20.09 11.78 -30.30
C TRP A 94 -20.91 13.00 -30.73
N GLN A 95 -22.05 12.77 -31.38
CA GLN A 95 -22.90 13.83 -31.92
C GLN A 95 -23.46 14.80 -30.86
N ASN A 96 -23.63 14.32 -29.63
CA ASN A 96 -24.17 15.08 -28.49
C ASN A 96 -23.07 15.60 -27.53
N LEU A 97 -21.83 15.74 -27.99
CA LEU A 97 -20.73 16.23 -27.17
C LEU A 97 -20.97 17.69 -26.73
N THR A 98 -21.06 17.94 -25.42
CA THR A 98 -21.27 19.30 -24.89
C THR A 98 -20.02 20.17 -25.08
N LEU A 99 -20.19 21.49 -25.23
CA LEU A 99 -19.03 22.41 -25.32
C LEU A 99 -18.14 22.34 -24.07
N SER A 100 -18.72 22.02 -22.90
CA SER A 100 -17.92 21.79 -21.68
C SER A 100 -16.98 20.61 -21.85
N LYS A 101 -17.44 19.49 -22.41
CA LYS A 101 -16.60 18.32 -22.65
C LYS A 101 -15.57 18.57 -23.76
N VAL A 102 -15.90 19.34 -24.78
CA VAL A 102 -14.92 19.78 -25.81
C VAL A 102 -13.80 20.61 -25.19
N VAL A 103 -14.14 21.55 -24.29
CA VAL A 103 -13.14 22.35 -23.57
C VAL A 103 -12.26 21.45 -22.69
N GLU A 104 -12.88 20.52 -21.96
CA GLU A 104 -12.17 19.53 -21.13
C GLU A 104 -11.21 18.67 -21.96
N PHE A 105 -11.62 18.22 -23.15
CA PHE A 105 -10.74 17.53 -24.08
C PHE A 105 -9.51 18.36 -24.44
N LYS A 106 -9.69 19.66 -24.72
CA LYS A 106 -8.58 20.57 -25.02
C LYS A 106 -7.65 20.79 -23.84
N ILE A 107 -8.20 20.91 -22.62
CA ILE A 107 -7.43 21.04 -21.38
C ILE A 107 -6.52 19.82 -21.18
N HIS A 108 -7.06 18.63 -21.37
CA HIS A 108 -6.33 17.37 -21.15
C HIS A 108 -5.59 16.87 -22.41
N GLY A 109 -5.61 17.60 -23.51
CA GLY A 109 -4.89 17.25 -24.73
C GLY A 109 -5.40 15.99 -25.44
N VAL A 110 -6.71 15.76 -25.44
CA VAL A 110 -7.36 14.74 -26.29
C VAL A 110 -7.37 15.27 -27.74
N THR A 111 -6.63 14.62 -28.64
CA THR A 111 -6.54 15.00 -30.06
C THR A 111 -7.23 13.97 -30.95
N LYS A 112 -7.49 14.32 -32.22
CA LYS A 112 -8.06 13.35 -33.17
C LYS A 112 -7.09 12.22 -33.47
N GLU A 113 -5.79 12.52 -33.48
CA GLU A 113 -4.72 11.56 -33.66
C GLU A 113 -4.73 10.56 -32.51
N TYR A 114 -4.78 11.04 -31.27
CA TYR A 114 -4.86 10.21 -30.07
C TYR A 114 -6.10 9.29 -30.10
N VAL A 115 -7.28 9.83 -30.40
CA VAL A 115 -8.51 9.02 -30.49
C VAL A 115 -8.40 7.97 -31.60
N GLY A 116 -7.90 8.36 -32.78
CA GLY A 116 -7.69 7.45 -33.91
C GLY A 116 -6.70 6.34 -33.61
N GLU A 117 -5.59 6.64 -32.95
CA GLU A 117 -4.57 5.67 -32.54
C GLU A 117 -5.11 4.68 -31.50
N MET A 118 -5.92 5.14 -30.54
CA MET A 118 -6.59 4.26 -29.57
C MET A 118 -7.63 3.34 -30.24
N ILE A 119 -8.38 3.84 -31.23
CA ILE A 119 -9.29 3.04 -32.06
C ILE A 119 -8.51 1.98 -32.85
N ASN A 120 -7.37 2.35 -33.45
CA ASN A 120 -6.49 1.44 -34.18
C ASN A 120 -5.85 0.40 -33.25
N ALA A 121 -5.58 0.76 -31.99
CA ALA A 121 -5.17 -0.17 -30.95
C ALA A 121 -6.30 -1.11 -30.50
N GLY A 122 -7.52 -0.98 -31.05
CA GLY A 122 -8.65 -1.88 -30.84
C GLY A 122 -9.69 -1.38 -29.83
N PHE A 123 -9.53 -0.18 -29.28
CA PHE A 123 -10.47 0.39 -28.30
C PHE A 123 -11.50 1.28 -29.00
N LYS A 124 -12.51 0.66 -29.63
CA LYS A 124 -13.47 1.37 -30.49
C LYS A 124 -14.59 2.07 -29.71
N ASP A 125 -15.01 1.48 -28.59
CA ASP A 125 -16.19 1.92 -27.83
C ASP A 125 -15.83 2.78 -26.62
N MET A 126 -14.95 3.77 -26.80
CA MET A 126 -14.55 4.68 -25.73
C MET A 126 -15.57 5.78 -25.51
N THR A 127 -15.93 6.03 -24.25
CA THR A 127 -16.71 7.22 -23.88
C THR A 127 -15.82 8.46 -23.86
N PRO A 128 -16.38 9.67 -24.08
CA PRO A 128 -15.64 10.91 -23.89
C PRO A 128 -15.00 11.03 -22.51
N ALA A 129 -15.70 10.61 -21.46
CA ALA A 129 -15.15 10.62 -20.10
C ALA A 129 -13.91 9.72 -19.98
N LYS A 130 -13.92 8.53 -20.60
CA LYS A 130 -12.78 7.62 -20.55
C LYS A 130 -11.55 8.22 -21.22
N LEU A 131 -11.68 8.90 -22.36
CA LEU A 131 -10.54 9.53 -23.04
C LEU A 131 -9.84 10.59 -22.19
N VAL A 132 -10.63 11.39 -21.45
CA VAL A 132 -10.07 12.37 -20.52
C VAL A 132 -9.32 11.67 -19.39
N GLU A 133 -9.92 10.65 -18.78
CA GLU A 133 -9.27 9.84 -17.73
C GLU A 133 -7.94 9.24 -18.21
N LEU A 134 -7.92 8.66 -19.41
CA LEU A 134 -6.70 8.11 -20.00
C LEU A 134 -5.61 9.17 -20.16
N LYS A 135 -5.96 10.37 -20.63
CA LYS A 135 -5.01 11.48 -20.75
C LYS A 135 -4.53 12.01 -19.40
N ILE A 136 -5.39 12.06 -18.38
CA ILE A 136 -5.01 12.46 -17.02
C ILE A 136 -3.96 11.51 -16.44
N HIS A 137 -4.03 10.22 -16.76
CA HIS A 137 -3.10 9.20 -16.28
C HIS A 137 -2.00 8.84 -17.29
N ASP A 138 -1.77 9.69 -18.31
CA ASP A 138 -0.72 9.49 -19.33
C ASP A 138 -0.76 8.11 -20.01
N VAL A 139 -1.96 7.55 -20.21
CA VAL A 139 -2.16 6.32 -20.98
C VAL A 139 -2.05 6.65 -22.47
N THR A 140 -0.98 6.18 -23.10
CA THR A 140 -0.71 6.39 -24.52
C THR A 140 -1.09 5.18 -25.38
N PRO A 141 -1.32 5.36 -26.68
CA PRO A 141 -1.55 4.25 -27.61
C PRO A 141 -0.39 3.24 -27.61
N GLU A 142 0.86 3.71 -27.54
CA GLU A 142 2.05 2.85 -27.47
C GLU A 142 2.05 2.00 -26.20
N PHE A 143 1.65 2.60 -25.06
CA PHE A 143 1.58 1.89 -23.79
C PHE A 143 0.56 0.74 -23.86
N VAL A 144 -0.66 1.01 -24.29
CA VAL A 144 -1.69 -0.04 -24.39
C VAL A 144 -1.35 -1.12 -25.43
N GLN A 145 -0.67 -0.76 -26.53
CA GLN A 145 -0.14 -1.72 -27.50
C GLN A 145 0.96 -2.58 -26.88
N GLY A 146 1.88 -1.98 -26.13
CA GLY A 146 2.93 -2.69 -25.41
C GLY A 146 2.39 -3.73 -24.42
N LEU A 147 1.28 -3.41 -23.74
CA LEU A 147 0.61 -4.36 -22.84
C LEU A 147 0.04 -5.57 -23.58
N LYS A 148 -0.52 -5.40 -24.79
CA LYS A 148 -1.03 -6.54 -25.59
C LYS A 148 0.06 -7.52 -25.98
N VAL A 149 1.28 -7.03 -26.22
CA VAL A 149 2.42 -7.87 -26.64
C VAL A 149 3.07 -8.59 -25.45
N SER A 150 2.80 -8.15 -24.21
CA SER A 150 3.39 -8.72 -22.99
C SER A 150 2.86 -10.11 -22.60
N GLY A 151 1.88 -10.66 -23.32
CA GLY A 151 1.29 -11.97 -23.03
C GLY A 151 0.27 -11.96 -21.88
N LEU A 152 -0.05 -10.80 -21.31
CA LEU A 152 -1.06 -10.62 -20.26
C LEU A 152 -2.52 -10.84 -20.72
N GLY A 153 -2.73 -11.15 -22.00
CA GLY A 153 -4.05 -11.21 -22.61
C GLY A 153 -4.66 -9.82 -22.85
N ASP A 154 -5.98 -9.76 -22.98
CA ASP A 154 -6.70 -8.51 -23.20
C ASP A 154 -6.70 -7.65 -21.93
N VAL A 155 -5.89 -6.59 -21.95
CA VAL A 155 -5.87 -5.57 -20.89
C VAL A 155 -6.92 -4.51 -21.17
N THR A 156 -7.86 -4.33 -20.25
CA THR A 156 -8.89 -3.27 -20.33
C THR A 156 -8.28 -1.88 -20.15
N LEU A 157 -8.97 -0.84 -20.61
CA LEU A 157 -8.54 0.54 -20.41
C LEU A 157 -8.49 0.94 -18.92
N ASP A 158 -9.39 0.41 -18.09
CA ASP A 158 -9.35 0.62 -16.63
C ASP A 158 -8.07 0.03 -16.04
N ARG A 159 -7.68 -1.16 -16.49
CA ARG A 159 -6.43 -1.79 -16.06
C ARG A 159 -5.20 -1.03 -16.57
N ALA A 160 -5.25 -0.45 -17.76
CA ALA A 160 -4.17 0.40 -18.26
C ALA A 160 -3.98 1.67 -17.40
N VAL A 161 -5.08 2.29 -16.95
CA VAL A 161 -5.05 3.43 -16.01
C VAL A 161 -4.43 2.99 -14.68
N GLU A 162 -4.89 1.87 -14.12
CA GLU A 162 -4.36 1.32 -12.86
C GLU A 162 -2.86 1.02 -12.96
N PHE A 163 -2.40 0.50 -14.10
CA PHE A 163 -0.98 0.27 -14.35
C PHE A 163 -0.17 1.56 -14.36
N LYS A 164 -0.70 2.63 -14.97
CA LYS A 164 -0.05 3.95 -14.94
C LYS A 164 0.00 4.53 -13.54
N ILE A 165 -1.06 4.37 -12.74
CA ILE A 165 -1.11 4.84 -11.35
C ILE A 165 -0.05 4.13 -10.48
N HIS A 166 0.22 2.85 -10.76
CA HIS A 166 1.15 2.02 -9.97
C HIS A 166 2.52 1.82 -10.62
N ASP A 167 2.88 2.64 -11.63
CA ASP A 167 4.15 2.58 -12.35
C ASP A 167 4.49 1.17 -12.87
N ILE A 168 3.49 0.47 -13.41
CA ILE A 168 3.64 -0.84 -14.07
C ILE A 168 3.97 -0.58 -15.53
N THR A 169 5.26 -0.76 -15.85
CA THR A 169 5.78 -0.60 -17.21
C THR A 169 5.97 -1.95 -17.89
N LYS A 170 6.20 -1.94 -19.21
CA LYS A 170 6.56 -3.14 -19.95
C LYS A 170 7.87 -3.75 -19.41
N GLU A 171 8.83 -2.90 -19.05
CA GLU A 171 10.12 -3.32 -18.50
C GLU A 171 9.92 -4.10 -17.19
N TYR A 172 9.08 -3.60 -16.28
CA TYR A 172 8.74 -4.31 -15.05
C TYR A 172 8.10 -5.68 -15.32
N ILE A 173 7.18 -5.76 -16.28
CA ILE A 173 6.57 -7.04 -16.67
C ILE A 173 7.63 -8.00 -17.24
N ASP A 174 8.50 -7.52 -18.12
CA ASP A 174 9.58 -8.30 -18.71
C ASP A 174 10.57 -8.82 -17.64
N GLU A 175 10.87 -8.01 -16.62
CA GLU A 175 11.71 -8.39 -15.48
C GLU A 175 11.08 -9.51 -14.63
N MET A 176 9.77 -9.41 -14.37
CA MET A 176 9.03 -10.46 -13.67
C MET A 176 9.01 -11.77 -14.48
N VAL A 177 8.83 -11.69 -15.80
CA VAL A 177 8.91 -12.84 -16.71
C VAL A 177 10.32 -13.46 -16.69
N LYS A 178 11.37 -12.64 -16.72
CA LYS A 178 12.77 -13.10 -16.61
C LYS A 178 13.07 -13.75 -15.27
N ALA A 179 12.44 -13.29 -14.19
CA ALA A 179 12.52 -13.91 -12.87
C ALA A 179 11.79 -15.27 -12.79
N GLY A 180 11.05 -15.66 -13.84
CA GLY A 180 10.40 -16.96 -13.97
C GLY A 180 8.88 -16.92 -13.79
N PHE A 181 8.28 -15.75 -13.59
CA PHE A 181 6.84 -15.60 -13.39
C PHE A 181 6.15 -15.30 -14.72
N LYS A 182 5.76 -16.34 -15.44
CA LYS A 182 5.19 -16.22 -16.80
C LYS A 182 3.67 -16.04 -16.81
N ASP A 183 2.97 -16.60 -15.83
CA ASP A 183 1.51 -16.67 -15.79
C ASP A 183 0.92 -15.69 -14.76
N MET A 184 1.30 -14.41 -14.85
CA MET A 184 0.80 -13.37 -13.94
C MET A 184 -0.48 -12.75 -14.46
N THR A 185 -1.48 -12.61 -13.58
CA THR A 185 -2.65 -11.80 -13.89
C THR A 185 -2.32 -10.31 -13.76
N PRO A 186 -3.01 -9.43 -14.50
CA PRO A 186 -2.87 -7.98 -14.30
C PRO A 186 -3.12 -7.52 -12.86
N ALA A 187 -4.05 -8.18 -12.14
CA ALA A 187 -4.31 -7.90 -10.73
C ALA A 187 -3.10 -8.23 -9.85
N LYS A 188 -2.42 -9.35 -10.10
CA LYS A 188 -1.23 -9.73 -9.34
C LYS A 188 -0.07 -8.75 -9.53
N LEU A 189 0.13 -8.22 -10.73
CA LEU A 189 1.15 -7.19 -10.99
C LEU A 189 0.92 -5.92 -10.18
N VAL A 190 -0.34 -5.49 -10.06
CA VAL A 190 -0.71 -4.33 -9.23
C VAL A 190 -0.45 -4.60 -7.76
N GLU A 191 -0.87 -5.76 -7.27
CA GLU A 191 -0.65 -6.15 -5.88
C GLU A 191 0.85 -6.18 -5.53
N LEU A 192 1.68 -6.77 -6.40
CA LEU A 192 3.14 -6.78 -6.23
C LEU A 192 3.73 -5.37 -6.15
N LYS A 193 3.30 -4.44 -7.02
CA LYS A 193 3.75 -3.05 -6.99
C LYS A 193 3.30 -2.32 -5.73
N ILE A 194 2.04 -2.46 -5.32
CA ILE A 194 1.49 -1.84 -4.10
C ILE A 194 2.30 -2.25 -2.87
N HIS A 195 2.68 -3.53 -2.77
CA HIS A 195 3.44 -4.05 -1.64
C HIS A 195 4.96 -3.95 -1.81
N GLY A 196 5.47 -3.43 -2.93
CA GLY A 196 6.92 -3.30 -3.16
C GLY A 196 7.65 -4.64 -3.25
N ALA A 197 6.98 -5.69 -3.73
CA ALA A 197 7.56 -6.99 -4.04
C ALA A 197 8.23 -6.93 -5.43
N THR A 198 9.46 -6.43 -5.47
CA THR A 198 10.22 -6.21 -6.71
C THR A 198 10.83 -7.50 -7.25
N PRO A 199 11.18 -7.56 -8.56
CA PRO A 199 11.88 -8.71 -9.13
C PRO A 199 13.19 -9.03 -8.39
N GLU A 200 13.94 -8.01 -7.97
CA GLU A 200 15.20 -8.16 -7.22
C GLU A 200 14.95 -8.81 -5.87
N PHE A 201 13.91 -8.37 -5.14
CA PHE A 201 13.55 -8.97 -3.87
C PHE A 201 13.19 -10.44 -4.03
N ILE A 202 12.38 -10.76 -5.03
CA ILE A 202 11.95 -12.15 -5.27
C ILE A 202 13.15 -13.03 -5.65
N GLN A 203 14.08 -12.52 -6.46
CA GLN A 203 15.32 -13.22 -6.78
C GLN A 203 16.21 -13.43 -5.55
N ALA A 204 16.38 -12.41 -4.70
CA ALA A 204 17.14 -12.53 -3.45
C ALA A 204 16.55 -13.60 -2.53
N VAL A 205 15.22 -13.64 -2.40
CA VAL A 205 14.52 -14.69 -1.64
C VAL A 205 14.79 -16.07 -2.25
N LYS A 206 14.72 -16.22 -3.58
CA LYS A 206 15.02 -17.49 -4.25
C LYS A 206 16.47 -17.95 -4.04
N SER A 207 17.41 -17.02 -3.98
CA SER A 207 18.83 -17.30 -3.72
C SER A 207 19.16 -17.61 -2.26
N SER A 208 18.23 -17.36 -1.33
CA SER A 208 18.45 -17.57 0.12
C SER A 208 18.46 -19.05 0.55
N GLY A 209 18.10 -19.98 -0.33
CA GLY A 209 18.02 -21.41 -0.03
C GLY A 209 16.71 -21.86 0.62
N LEU A 210 15.71 -20.98 0.76
CA LEU A 210 14.36 -21.31 1.24
C LEU A 210 13.51 -22.13 0.26
N GLY A 211 14.02 -22.40 -0.94
CA GLY A 211 13.28 -23.06 -2.01
C GLY A 211 12.51 -22.10 -2.91
N GLU A 212 11.53 -22.62 -3.65
CA GLU A 212 10.68 -21.80 -4.50
C GLU A 212 9.68 -21.00 -3.65
N VAL A 213 9.60 -19.70 -3.92
CA VAL A 213 8.68 -18.78 -3.26
C VAL A 213 7.65 -18.28 -4.26
N THR A 214 6.37 -18.44 -3.92
CA THR A 214 5.26 -17.93 -4.73
C THR A 214 5.19 -16.40 -4.66
N LEU A 215 4.54 -15.78 -5.65
CA LEU A 215 4.31 -14.34 -5.64
C LEU A 215 3.51 -13.89 -4.41
N ASP A 216 2.53 -14.67 -3.99
CA ASP A 216 1.73 -14.41 -2.79
C ASP A 216 2.60 -14.38 -1.54
N ARG A 217 3.55 -15.31 -1.43
CA ARG A 217 4.49 -15.34 -0.30
C ARG A 217 5.46 -14.16 -0.34
N ALA A 218 5.89 -13.72 -1.52
CA ALA A 218 6.72 -12.52 -1.64
C ALA A 218 5.97 -11.25 -1.22
N ILE A 219 4.67 -11.16 -1.53
CA ILE A 219 3.79 -10.08 -1.07
C ILE A 219 3.65 -10.14 0.46
N GLU A 220 3.36 -11.30 1.01
CA GLU A 220 3.23 -11.52 2.46
C GLU A 220 4.51 -11.15 3.21
N PHE A 221 5.68 -11.49 2.68
CA PHE A 221 6.96 -11.06 3.24
C PHE A 221 7.05 -9.53 3.33
N LYS A 222 6.67 -8.82 2.26
CA LYS A 222 6.69 -7.36 2.26
C LYS A 222 5.69 -6.76 3.25
N ILE A 223 4.48 -7.32 3.33
CA ILE A 223 3.46 -6.91 4.32
C ILE A 223 3.98 -7.02 5.74
N HIS A 224 4.73 -8.08 6.06
CA HIS A 224 5.28 -8.32 7.40
C HIS A 224 6.69 -7.71 7.61
N GLY A 225 7.21 -6.95 6.65
CA GLY A 225 8.54 -6.32 6.78
C GLY A 225 9.69 -7.33 6.84
N ILE A 226 9.55 -8.46 6.15
CA ILE A 226 10.60 -9.44 5.94
C ILE A 226 11.47 -8.95 4.79
N VAL A 227 12.70 -8.57 5.14
CA VAL A 227 13.74 -8.11 4.20
C VAL A 227 14.83 -9.17 4.06
N GLU A 228 15.66 -9.03 3.03
CA GLU A 228 16.76 -9.95 2.74
C GLU A 228 17.69 -10.18 3.94
N GLU A 229 18.03 -9.11 4.68
CA GLU A 229 18.86 -9.21 5.88
C GLU A 229 18.25 -10.14 6.94
N TYR A 230 16.94 -10.01 7.20
CA TYR A 230 16.26 -10.88 8.15
C TYR A 230 16.27 -12.34 7.70
N ILE A 231 16.03 -12.59 6.41
CA ILE A 231 16.08 -13.95 5.83
C ILE A 231 17.49 -14.54 6.02
N ASN A 232 18.52 -13.81 5.62
CA ASN A 232 19.90 -14.27 5.68
C ASN A 232 20.35 -14.57 7.11
N GLU A 233 19.98 -13.73 8.07
CA GLU A 233 20.31 -13.95 9.49
C GLU A 233 19.57 -15.14 10.08
N MET A 234 18.34 -15.41 9.65
CA MET A 234 17.57 -16.59 10.05
C MET A 234 18.11 -17.88 9.43
N VAL A 235 18.54 -17.84 8.16
CA VAL A 235 19.25 -18.96 7.51
C VAL A 235 20.56 -19.27 8.25
N LYS A 236 21.34 -18.24 8.60
CA LYS A 236 22.57 -18.39 9.40
C LYS A 236 22.33 -18.94 10.80
N ALA A 237 21.13 -18.72 11.37
CA ALA A 237 20.77 -19.35 12.64
C ALA A 237 20.70 -20.88 12.54
N GLY A 238 20.60 -21.44 11.32
CA GLY A 238 20.84 -22.85 11.03
C GLY A 238 19.76 -23.79 11.55
N PHE A 239 18.49 -23.38 11.48
CA PHE A 239 17.34 -24.26 11.73
C PHE A 239 17.05 -25.10 10.48
N LYS A 240 16.81 -26.40 10.65
CA LYS A 240 16.59 -27.34 9.54
C LYS A 240 15.19 -27.24 8.94
N ASP A 241 14.24 -26.72 9.72
CA ASP A 241 12.81 -26.57 9.43
C ASP A 241 12.45 -25.13 9.03
N LEU A 242 13.42 -24.31 8.61
CA LEU A 242 13.16 -22.94 8.19
C LEU A 242 12.43 -22.92 6.84
N THR A 243 11.15 -22.55 6.88
CA THR A 243 10.31 -22.34 5.68
C THR A 243 9.87 -20.88 5.57
N PRO A 244 9.39 -20.45 4.38
CA PRO A 244 8.78 -19.14 4.23
C PRO A 244 7.64 -18.87 5.21
N GLU A 245 6.78 -19.87 5.48
CA GLU A 245 5.69 -19.79 6.46
C GLU A 245 6.24 -19.47 7.86
N LYS A 246 7.30 -20.17 8.29
CA LYS A 246 7.91 -19.97 9.60
C LYS A 246 8.56 -18.60 9.75
N LEU A 247 9.14 -18.06 8.68
CA LEU A 247 9.68 -16.70 8.70
C LEU A 247 8.60 -15.65 8.94
N VAL A 248 7.44 -15.80 8.31
CA VAL A 248 6.27 -14.94 8.55
C VAL A 248 5.80 -15.06 9.99
N GLU A 249 5.60 -16.29 10.48
CA GLU A 249 5.14 -16.53 11.85
C GLU A 249 6.10 -15.93 12.89
N LEU A 250 7.41 -16.17 12.75
CA LEU A 250 8.45 -15.58 13.59
C LEU A 250 8.38 -14.05 13.57
N LYS A 251 8.21 -13.45 12.40
CA LYS A 251 8.14 -12.00 12.24
C LYS A 251 6.88 -11.41 12.86
N ILE A 252 5.71 -12.05 12.68
CA ILE A 252 4.43 -11.67 13.30
C ILE A 252 4.56 -11.64 14.83
N HIS A 253 5.23 -12.62 15.42
CA HIS A 253 5.47 -12.67 16.87
C HIS A 253 6.68 -11.84 17.34
N GLY A 254 7.33 -11.10 16.44
CA GLY A 254 8.45 -10.22 16.77
C GLY A 254 9.72 -10.97 17.21
N ALA A 255 9.91 -12.22 16.77
CA ALA A 255 11.16 -12.94 16.97
C ALA A 255 12.25 -12.30 16.08
N THR A 256 13.31 -11.81 16.71
CA THR A 256 14.47 -11.27 15.98
C THR A 256 15.54 -12.35 15.82
N PRO A 257 16.48 -12.22 14.85
CA PRO A 257 17.58 -13.16 14.73
C PRO A 257 18.42 -13.27 16.02
N GLU A 258 18.57 -12.18 16.77
CA GLU A 258 19.26 -12.16 18.07
C GLU A 258 18.53 -13.02 19.09
N PHE A 259 17.21 -12.88 19.19
CA PHE A 259 16.38 -13.70 20.08
C PHE A 259 16.50 -15.19 19.72
N VAL A 260 16.39 -15.51 18.43
CA VAL A 260 16.45 -16.88 17.91
C VAL A 260 17.80 -17.53 18.24
N ARG A 261 18.91 -16.81 18.00
CA ARG A 261 20.27 -17.27 18.37
C ARG A 261 20.44 -17.43 19.88
N ALA A 262 19.96 -16.46 20.67
CA ALA A 262 20.06 -16.50 22.12
C ALA A 262 19.34 -17.73 22.70
N VAL A 263 18.11 -17.99 22.25
CA VAL A 263 17.32 -19.17 22.68
C VAL A 263 17.96 -20.47 22.21
N LYS A 264 18.48 -20.54 20.98
CA LYS A 264 19.23 -21.73 20.50
C LYS A 264 20.47 -22.02 21.35
N SER A 265 21.13 -20.99 21.87
CA SER A 265 22.29 -21.10 22.77
C SER A 265 21.95 -21.35 24.26
N SER A 266 20.68 -21.58 24.60
CA SER A 266 20.22 -21.74 25.99
C SER A 266 20.59 -23.09 26.63
N GLY A 267 21.13 -24.04 25.87
CA GLY A 267 21.51 -25.36 26.39
C GLY A 267 20.33 -26.34 26.51
N LEU A 268 19.16 -26.01 25.98
CA LEU A 268 17.95 -26.85 26.00
C LEU A 268 17.91 -27.96 24.91
N GLY A 269 19.05 -28.22 24.26
CA GLY A 269 19.14 -29.16 23.13
C GLY A 269 18.71 -28.56 21.79
N ASP A 270 18.39 -29.42 20.83
CA ASP A 270 17.94 -29.01 19.49
C ASP A 270 16.47 -28.54 19.57
N LEU A 271 16.24 -27.25 19.32
CA LEU A 271 14.91 -26.65 19.35
C LEU A 271 14.34 -26.57 17.93
N THR A 272 13.05 -26.91 17.77
CA THR A 272 12.30 -26.63 16.55
C THR A 272 11.93 -25.14 16.46
N LEU A 273 11.65 -24.63 15.26
CA LEU A 273 11.18 -23.25 15.13
C LEU A 273 9.83 -23.02 15.82
N ASP A 274 8.95 -24.02 15.82
CA ASP A 274 7.68 -23.97 16.58
C ASP A 274 7.93 -23.67 18.06
N ARG A 275 8.94 -24.32 18.65
CA ARG A 275 9.29 -24.09 20.04
C ARG A 275 9.87 -22.69 20.27
N VAL A 276 10.65 -22.17 19.32
CA VAL A 276 11.18 -20.80 19.39
C VAL A 276 10.06 -19.77 19.29
N ILE A 277 9.07 -20.00 18.43
CA ILE A 277 7.87 -19.17 18.30
C ILE A 277 7.07 -19.18 19.60
N GLU A 278 6.81 -20.36 20.16
CA GLU A 278 6.13 -20.52 21.45
C GLU A 278 6.88 -19.80 22.58
N PHE A 279 8.21 -19.88 22.61
CA PHE A 279 9.04 -19.14 23.56
C PHE A 279 8.87 -17.64 23.39
N LYS A 280 8.81 -17.13 22.16
CA LYS A 280 8.59 -15.71 21.91
C LYS A 280 7.21 -15.27 22.39
N ILE A 281 6.16 -16.05 22.10
CA ILE A 281 4.78 -15.80 22.53
C ILE A 281 4.68 -15.71 24.06
N HIS A 282 5.34 -16.62 24.78
CA HIS A 282 5.28 -16.69 26.25
C HIS A 282 6.38 -15.89 26.97
N GLY A 283 7.20 -15.11 26.24
CA GLY A 283 8.25 -14.27 26.81
C GLY A 283 9.35 -15.08 27.52
N ILE A 284 9.70 -16.24 26.98
CA ILE A 284 10.84 -17.07 27.42
C ILE A 284 12.08 -16.57 26.70
N THR A 285 13.00 -15.98 27.46
CA THR A 285 14.29 -15.51 26.96
C THR A 285 15.42 -16.38 27.50
N LYS A 286 16.62 -16.25 26.93
CA LYS A 286 17.80 -16.94 27.45
C LYS A 286 18.07 -16.56 28.92
N GLU A 287 17.86 -15.31 29.28
CA GLU A 287 18.07 -14.80 30.65
C GLU A 287 17.12 -15.49 31.64
N TYR A 288 15.86 -15.70 31.24
CA TYR A 288 14.91 -16.46 32.05
C TYR A 288 15.36 -17.90 32.25
N VAL A 289 15.81 -18.58 31.20
CA VAL A 289 16.34 -19.96 31.29
C VAL A 289 17.56 -20.00 32.22
N ASP A 290 18.52 -19.08 32.03
CA ASP A 290 19.73 -18.99 32.84
C ASP A 290 19.41 -18.72 34.33
N GLU A 291 18.38 -17.94 34.65
CA GLU A 291 17.95 -17.69 36.03
C GLU A 291 17.40 -18.95 36.68
N ILE A 292 16.55 -19.72 35.98
CA ILE A 292 16.02 -21.00 36.49
C ILE A 292 17.15 -22.01 36.69
N VAL A 293 18.13 -22.07 35.78
CA VAL A 293 19.32 -22.93 35.93
C VAL A 293 20.17 -22.50 37.12
N LYS A 294 20.41 -21.20 37.31
CA LYS A 294 21.14 -20.65 38.48
C LYS A 294 20.45 -20.96 39.80
N MET A 295 19.13 -21.17 39.79
CA MET A 295 18.38 -21.63 40.96
C MET A 295 18.58 -23.11 41.28
N GLY A 296 19.31 -23.86 40.46
CA GLY A 296 19.65 -25.27 40.70
C GLY A 296 18.77 -26.27 39.95
N PHE A 297 17.80 -25.81 39.15
CA PHE A 297 17.00 -26.68 38.30
C PHE A 297 17.75 -26.99 37.00
N LYS A 298 18.25 -28.23 36.87
CA LYS A 298 19.11 -28.64 35.74
C LYS A 298 18.36 -29.44 34.67
N ASP A 299 17.32 -30.18 35.05
CA ASP A 299 16.54 -31.02 34.14
C ASP A 299 15.34 -30.23 33.56
N LEU A 300 15.65 -29.19 32.77
CA LEU A 300 14.65 -28.31 32.17
C LEU A 300 14.28 -28.79 30.77
N THR A 301 12.99 -29.08 30.57
CA THR A 301 12.44 -29.27 29.22
C THR A 301 11.85 -27.96 28.69
N PRO A 302 11.84 -27.74 27.36
CA PRO A 302 11.20 -26.56 26.78
C PRO A 302 9.71 -26.42 27.17
N SER A 303 8.97 -27.53 27.22
CA SER A 303 7.57 -27.54 27.66
C SER A 303 7.41 -27.07 29.10
N LYS A 304 8.31 -27.50 30.00
CA LYS A 304 8.27 -27.09 31.41
C LYS A 304 8.45 -25.59 31.59
N LEU A 305 9.37 -24.99 30.83
CA LEU A 305 9.61 -23.55 30.86
C LEU A 305 8.39 -22.75 30.39
N VAL A 306 7.68 -23.26 29.38
CA VAL A 306 6.42 -22.71 28.90
C VAL A 306 5.34 -22.79 29.97
N GLU A 307 5.14 -23.96 30.58
CA GLU A 307 4.18 -24.12 31.68
C GLU A 307 4.42 -23.13 32.82
N LEU A 308 5.67 -22.97 33.25
CA LEU A 308 6.04 -22.00 34.30
C LEU A 308 5.66 -20.56 33.91
N LYS A 309 5.91 -20.15 32.66
CA LYS A 309 5.55 -18.81 32.18
C LYS A 309 4.04 -18.63 32.09
N ILE A 310 3.31 -19.60 31.53
CA ILE A 310 1.84 -19.57 31.41
C ILE A 310 1.19 -19.39 32.78
N HIS A 311 1.67 -20.11 33.80
CA HIS A 311 1.13 -20.05 35.16
C HIS A 311 1.73 -18.92 36.02
N GLY A 312 2.69 -18.15 35.49
CA GLY A 312 3.32 -17.04 36.22
C GLY A 312 4.19 -17.49 37.40
N ALA A 313 4.76 -18.70 37.33
CA ALA A 313 5.76 -19.20 38.28
C ALA A 313 7.11 -18.53 38.01
N THR A 314 7.21 -17.24 38.34
CA THR A 314 8.40 -16.42 38.08
C THR A 314 9.59 -16.83 38.96
N PRO A 315 10.82 -16.43 38.59
CA PRO A 315 11.99 -16.64 39.44
C PRO A 315 11.84 -15.99 40.83
N GLN A 316 11.16 -14.84 40.92
CA GLN A 316 10.83 -14.22 42.20
C GLN A 316 9.89 -15.10 43.03
N TYR A 317 8.84 -15.64 42.42
CA TYR A 317 7.94 -16.56 43.10
C TYR A 317 8.68 -17.79 43.66
N ILE A 318 9.61 -18.36 42.89
CA ILE A 318 10.46 -19.47 43.36
C ILE A 318 11.28 -19.05 44.60
N LYS A 319 11.91 -17.87 44.57
CA LYS A 319 12.65 -17.33 45.71
C LYS A 319 11.74 -17.15 46.94
N ASP A 320 10.52 -16.70 46.74
CA ASP A 320 9.54 -16.50 47.82
C ASP A 320 9.15 -17.82 48.47
N ILE A 321 8.83 -18.86 47.68
CA ILE A 321 8.51 -20.21 48.19
C ILE A 321 9.70 -20.81 48.96
N ARG A 322 10.93 -20.63 48.46
CA ARG A 322 12.13 -21.07 49.17
C ARG A 322 12.29 -20.35 50.51
N SER A 323 12.11 -19.03 50.52
CA SER A 323 12.16 -18.22 51.75
C SER A 323 11.04 -18.56 52.74
N ALA A 324 9.92 -19.09 52.23
CA ALA A 324 8.79 -19.53 53.02
C ALA A 324 9.01 -20.90 53.69
N GLY A 325 10.19 -21.50 53.58
CA GLY A 325 10.56 -22.75 54.27
C GLY A 325 10.52 -24.00 53.39
N PHE A 326 10.44 -23.86 52.06
CA PHE A 326 10.53 -24.97 51.11
C PHE A 326 11.75 -24.82 50.18
N PRO A 327 13.00 -24.92 50.68
CA PRO A 327 14.22 -24.61 49.91
C PRO A 327 14.45 -25.55 48.72
N ASP A 328 14.09 -26.83 48.86
CA ASP A 328 14.42 -27.89 47.90
C ASP A 328 13.19 -28.41 47.14
N LEU A 329 12.16 -27.57 47.01
CA LEU A 329 10.92 -27.97 46.36
C LEU A 329 11.14 -28.24 44.86
N PRO A 330 10.75 -29.41 44.32
CA PRO A 330 10.91 -29.70 42.90
C PRO A 330 10.03 -28.77 42.05
N LEU A 331 10.44 -28.53 40.81
CA LEU A 331 9.83 -27.54 39.92
C LEU A 331 8.36 -27.87 39.62
N GLU A 332 8.03 -29.16 39.54
CA GLU A 332 6.66 -29.69 39.44
C GLU A 332 5.80 -29.21 40.60
N LYS A 333 6.33 -29.27 41.82
CA LYS A 333 5.58 -28.92 43.02
C LYS A 333 5.48 -27.41 43.21
N ILE A 334 6.49 -26.64 42.78
CA ILE A 334 6.42 -25.18 42.67
C ILE A 334 5.32 -24.76 41.70
N LEU A 335 5.25 -25.41 40.53
CA LEU A 335 4.22 -25.17 39.53
C LEU A 335 2.82 -25.50 40.09
N GLU A 336 2.67 -26.64 40.76
CA GLU A 336 1.43 -27.03 41.44
C GLU A 336 1.00 -25.98 42.48
N PHE A 337 1.94 -25.49 43.31
CA PHE A 337 1.66 -24.41 44.24
C PHE A 337 1.12 -23.18 43.51
N LYS A 338 1.74 -22.81 42.38
CA LYS A 338 1.35 -21.63 41.63
C LYS A 338 -0.05 -21.79 41.02
N ILE A 339 -0.34 -22.96 40.46
CA ILE A 339 -1.66 -23.32 39.90
C ILE A 339 -2.75 -23.20 40.97
N HIS A 340 -2.47 -23.60 42.21
CA HIS A 340 -3.41 -23.49 43.33
C HIS A 340 -3.42 -22.13 44.03
N GLY A 341 -2.66 -21.14 43.54
CA GLY A 341 -2.58 -19.81 44.17
C GLY A 341 -2.00 -19.85 45.59
N ILE A 342 -1.04 -20.75 45.81
CA ILE A 342 -0.27 -20.83 47.05
C ILE A 342 0.91 -19.87 46.91
N ASP A 343 0.99 -18.89 47.80
CA ASP A 343 2.10 -17.95 47.89
C ASP A 343 2.75 -18.01 49.28
N LYS A 344 3.76 -17.16 49.50
CA LYS A 344 4.49 -17.08 50.77
C LYS A 344 3.56 -16.74 51.95
N ASP A 345 2.58 -15.88 51.74
CA ASP A 345 1.67 -15.45 52.79
C ASP A 345 0.72 -16.57 53.19
N TYR A 346 0.21 -17.32 52.22
CA TYR A 346 -0.59 -18.51 52.49
C TYR A 346 0.21 -19.60 53.22
N ILE A 347 1.48 -19.80 52.86
CA ILE A 347 2.37 -20.73 53.57
C ILE A 347 2.57 -20.30 55.03
N GLN A 348 2.76 -19.00 55.27
CA GLN A 348 2.90 -18.47 56.62
C GLN A 348 1.61 -18.64 57.44
N TYR A 349 0.45 -18.35 56.83
CA TYR A 349 -0.86 -18.59 57.43
C TYR A 349 -1.04 -20.06 57.86
N CYS A 350 -0.69 -21.02 57.00
CA CYS A 350 -0.73 -22.45 57.35
C CYS A 350 0.17 -22.77 58.56
N ARG A 351 1.37 -22.17 58.62
CA ARG A 351 2.30 -22.35 59.74
C ARG A 351 1.72 -21.82 61.05
N ASP A 352 1.12 -20.64 61.00
CA ASP A 352 0.49 -19.99 62.17
C ASP A 352 -0.73 -20.78 62.66
N LEU A 353 -1.50 -21.37 61.75
CA LEU A 353 -2.64 -22.21 62.08
C LEU A 353 -2.21 -23.51 62.79
N LEU A 354 -1.13 -24.14 62.32
CA LEU A 354 -0.62 -25.37 62.91
C LEU A 354 0.07 -25.15 64.26
N LYS A 355 0.60 -23.96 64.55
CA LYS A 355 1.29 -23.61 65.81
C LYS A 355 2.33 -24.66 66.25
N GLY A 356 3.07 -25.24 65.29
CA GLY A 356 4.07 -26.28 65.55
C GLY A 356 3.51 -27.65 65.95
N LYS A 357 2.18 -27.85 65.97
CA LYS A 357 1.55 -29.15 66.30
C LYS A 357 1.78 -30.22 65.24
N LYS A 358 2.13 -29.82 64.03
CA LYS A 358 2.40 -30.71 62.89
C LYS A 358 3.41 -30.05 61.95
N GLU A 359 4.29 -30.86 61.38
CA GLU A 359 5.20 -30.42 60.33
C GLU A 359 4.41 -30.00 59.08
N LEU A 360 4.74 -28.82 58.54
CA LEU A 360 4.09 -28.28 57.35
C LEU A 360 4.78 -28.81 56.10
N THR A 361 4.33 -29.96 55.59
CA THR A 361 4.85 -30.53 54.33
C THR A 361 4.22 -29.87 53.10
N PRO A 362 4.85 -29.92 51.92
CA PRO A 362 4.27 -29.38 50.69
C PRO A 362 2.89 -29.97 50.34
N GLU A 363 2.70 -31.26 50.56
CA GLU A 363 1.42 -31.96 50.34
C GLU A 363 0.36 -31.45 51.29
N LEU A 364 0.73 -31.14 52.54
CA LEU A 364 -0.19 -30.58 53.51
C LEU A 364 -0.63 -29.17 53.11
N VAL A 365 0.29 -28.30 52.64
CA VAL A 365 -0.06 -26.95 52.15
C VAL A 365 -1.06 -27.02 51.01
N VAL A 366 -0.80 -27.89 50.01
CA VAL A 366 -1.72 -28.09 48.89
C VAL A 366 -3.06 -28.62 49.36
N LYS A 367 -3.05 -29.66 50.22
CA LYS A 367 -4.28 -30.22 50.77
C LYS A 367 -5.09 -29.18 51.54
N MET A 368 -4.46 -28.33 52.34
CA MET A 368 -5.15 -27.24 53.04
C MET A 368 -5.77 -26.27 52.05
N LYS A 369 -5.04 -25.89 50.97
CA LYS A 369 -5.53 -24.93 49.97
C LYS A 369 -6.73 -25.47 49.20
N ILE A 370 -6.65 -26.72 48.75
CA ILE A 370 -7.74 -27.39 48.02
C ILE A 370 -9.00 -27.53 48.90
N ASN A 371 -8.83 -27.75 50.21
CA ASN A 371 -9.95 -27.86 51.14
C ASN A 371 -10.45 -26.49 51.66
N GLY A 372 -9.95 -25.37 51.12
CA GLY A 372 -10.39 -24.02 51.47
C GLY A 372 -10.03 -23.58 52.89
N ILE A 373 -8.95 -24.14 53.46
CA ILE A 373 -8.46 -23.80 54.81
C ILE A 373 -7.66 -22.51 54.80
#